data_AF-A0A836THP7-F1
#
_entry.id   AF-A0A836THP7-F1
#
_cell.length_a   1.000
_cell.length_b   1.000
_cell.length_c   1.000
_cell.angle_alpha   90.00
_cell.angle_beta   90.00
_cell.angle_gamma   90.00
#
_symmetry.space_group_name_H-M   'P 1'
#
loop_
_entity.id
_entity.type
_entity.pdbx_description
1 polymer ?
#
loop_
_entity_poly.entity_id
_entity_poly.type
_entity_poly.pdbx_seq_one_letter_code
_entity_poly.pdbx_strand_id
1 'polypeptide(L)'
;NICYGKCLYIIYYSINNTSTISMDTKTLSYWIYKNTIHEPVEIVFVATLEALTGPSGSTSEKYIHIKFTLDPSQFGPITYGSGGTNEITVSGGIRLDQARARYFLNITDPTQYTLSTLKKYLGHVGIEFQGEIEKAVVPETAIELLTHESEPLTLALQGLNKFSNNFVAEQILKTIGAEKYGSPGTTLKGLKTFEDYLMELGYPPDQYKVLDGSGLSRQNRLSPQIIVDILRYVKNDLGVYPEFVSALGVMGVDGNVKSRMRGVKSSARARVKTGTLNFVSALSGYFQSRDGETFAFSILMNSLKCSNGRIKRLQDQIIREGLNFQHIPTGSVISGERGNPS
;
A
#
# COMPACT_ATOMS: atom_id res chain seq x y z
N ASN A 1 0.06 -52.41 4.61
CA ASN A 1 0.31 -51.02 5.04
C ASN A 1 -0.72 -50.12 4.38
N ILE A 2 -1.78 -49.83 5.12
CA ILE A 2 -2.97 -49.12 4.65
C ILE A 2 -2.62 -47.64 4.59
N CYS A 3 -2.50 -47.11 3.38
CA CYS A 3 -2.32 -45.67 3.14
C CYS A 3 -3.70 -45.02 3.12
N TYR A 4 -4.18 -44.53 4.25
CA TYR A 4 -5.30 -43.58 4.28
C TYR A 4 -4.77 -42.21 3.83
N GLY A 5 -4.64 -42.02 2.52
CA GLY A 5 -4.27 -40.74 1.93
C GLY A 5 -5.37 -39.71 2.19
N LYS A 6 -5.25 -38.96 3.30
CA LYS A 6 -6.07 -37.77 3.53
C LYS A 6 -5.41 -36.61 2.77
N CYS A 7 -6.06 -36.12 1.73
CA CYS A 7 -5.67 -34.88 1.08
C CYS A 7 -5.99 -33.70 2.02
N LEU A 8 -5.00 -32.84 2.26
CA LEU A 8 -5.19 -31.58 2.98
C LEU A 8 -5.60 -30.51 1.96
N TYR A 9 -6.84 -30.03 2.06
CA TYR A 9 -7.35 -28.94 1.25
C TYR A 9 -7.19 -27.62 2.01
N ILE A 10 -6.54 -26.63 1.39
CA ILE A 10 -6.33 -25.30 1.98
C ILE A 10 -7.04 -24.29 1.10
N ILE A 11 -8.11 -23.68 1.63
CA ILE A 11 -8.75 -22.52 1.02
C ILE A 11 -7.96 -21.29 1.47
N TYR A 12 -7.19 -20.71 0.55
CA TYR A 12 -6.22 -19.68 0.89
C TYR A 12 -6.70 -18.27 0.54
N TYR A 13 -6.73 -17.40 1.55
CA TYR A 13 -6.71 -15.94 1.41
C TYR A 13 -5.45 -15.42 2.13
N SER A 14 -4.64 -14.64 1.42
CA SER A 14 -3.20 -14.57 1.67
C SER A 14 -2.74 -13.68 2.83
N ILE A 15 -2.17 -14.23 3.92
CA ILE A 15 -1.43 -13.48 4.95
C ILE A 15 -0.33 -14.32 5.70
N ASN A 16 0.87 -13.72 5.93
CA ASN A 16 2.02 -14.06 6.83
C ASN A 16 3.07 -15.13 6.40
N ASN A 17 4.40 -15.09 6.69
CA ASN A 17 5.20 -14.74 7.89
C ASN A 17 6.73 -14.48 7.58
N THR A 18 7.61 -14.40 8.61
CA THR A 18 9.03 -13.90 8.68
C THR A 18 10.13 -14.97 8.88
N SER A 19 11.41 -14.69 8.52
CA SER A 19 12.60 -15.51 8.90
C SER A 19 13.96 -14.75 8.83
N THR A 20 14.98 -15.14 9.63
CA THR A 20 16.31 -14.49 9.75
C THR A 20 17.45 -15.53 9.87
N ILE A 21 18.61 -15.32 9.20
CA ILE A 21 19.86 -16.10 9.37
C ILE A 21 21.09 -15.17 9.22
N SER A 22 22.18 -15.43 9.97
CA SER A 22 23.49 -14.73 9.92
C SER A 22 24.64 -15.75 9.85
N MET A 23 25.74 -15.44 9.15
CA MET A 23 27.03 -16.16 9.18
C MET A 23 28.22 -15.20 8.97
N ASP A 24 29.33 -15.45 9.66
CA ASP A 24 30.58 -14.66 9.76
C ASP A 24 31.64 -15.17 8.73
N THR A 25 32.67 -14.47 8.19
CA THR A 25 33.71 -13.60 8.80
C THR A 25 34.36 -12.60 7.78
N LYS A 26 33.55 -11.88 7.01
CA LYS A 26 33.86 -10.63 6.24
C LYS A 26 32.55 -10.18 5.63
N THR A 27 31.69 -9.68 6.51
CA THR A 27 30.28 -10.05 6.44
C THR A 27 29.42 -8.93 5.86
N LEU A 28 28.96 -9.09 4.63
CA LEU A 28 27.72 -8.43 4.19
C LEU A 28 26.57 -9.21 4.83
N SER A 29 26.09 -8.72 5.97
CA SER A 29 24.90 -9.28 6.60
C SER A 29 23.69 -8.79 5.84
N TYR A 30 22.77 -9.67 5.49
CA TYR A 30 21.45 -9.24 5.04
C TYR A 30 20.38 -9.78 5.96
N TRP A 31 19.38 -8.96 6.26
CA TRP A 31 18.18 -9.40 6.95
C TRP A 31 17.04 -9.30 5.96
N ILE A 32 16.23 -10.34 5.91
CA ILE A 32 14.96 -10.28 5.24
C ILE A 32 13.91 -9.94 6.31
N TYR A 33 13.53 -8.67 6.39
CA TYR A 33 12.42 -8.25 7.25
C TYR A 33 11.12 -8.38 6.46
N LYS A 34 10.04 -8.73 7.17
CA LYS A 34 8.68 -8.52 6.70
C LYS A 34 8.06 -7.52 7.66
N ASN A 35 7.86 -6.31 7.19
CA ASN A 35 7.36 -5.23 8.02
C ASN A 35 5.84 -5.15 7.84
N THR A 36 5.09 -5.95 8.62
CA THR A 36 3.62 -6.09 8.56
C THR A 36 3.02 -6.58 7.23
N ILE A 37 1.73 -6.93 7.26
CA ILE A 37 0.93 -7.67 6.25
C ILE A 37 0.86 -6.95 4.88
N HIS A 38 1.34 -5.71 4.83
CA HIS A 38 1.06 -4.74 3.79
C HIS A 38 2.33 -4.17 3.14
N GLU A 39 3.50 -4.73 3.43
CA GLU A 39 4.75 -4.29 2.80
C GLU A 39 5.41 -5.44 2.04
N PRO A 40 6.14 -5.12 0.95
CA PRO A 40 6.89 -6.13 0.20
C PRO A 40 7.96 -6.79 1.09
N VAL A 41 8.50 -7.95 0.67
CA VAL A 41 9.62 -8.60 1.36
C VAL A 41 10.81 -7.63 1.38
N GLU A 42 11.22 -7.19 2.55
CA GLU A 42 12.30 -6.22 2.75
C GLU A 42 13.63 -6.96 2.88
N ILE A 43 14.50 -6.86 1.89
CA ILE A 43 15.89 -7.32 2.03
C ILE A 43 16.76 -6.12 2.40
N VAL A 44 17.37 -6.19 3.57
CA VAL A 44 18.25 -5.16 4.12
C VAL A 44 19.66 -5.67 4.09
N PHE A 45 20.53 -5.01 3.32
CA PHE A 45 21.97 -5.26 3.40
C PHE A 45 22.59 -4.31 4.42
N VAL A 46 23.40 -4.83 5.35
CA VAL A 46 24.39 -4.10 6.14
C VAL A 46 25.76 -4.64 5.80
N ALA A 47 26.61 -3.73 5.33
CA ALA A 47 28.04 -3.95 5.31
C ALA A 47 28.62 -3.54 6.66
N THR A 48 29.45 -4.38 7.28
CA THR A 48 30.28 -3.97 8.43
C THR A 48 31.47 -3.15 7.94
N LEU A 49 31.97 -2.23 8.78
CA LEU A 49 32.99 -1.23 8.42
C LEU A 49 34.30 -1.85 7.88
N GLU A 50 34.65 -3.06 8.32
CA GLU A 50 35.86 -3.79 7.89
C GLU A 50 35.78 -4.34 6.45
N ALA A 51 34.58 -4.42 5.86
CA ALA A 51 34.43 -4.75 4.43
C ALA A 51 34.66 -3.52 3.50
N LEU A 52 34.76 -2.31 4.07
CA LEU A 52 34.83 -1.04 3.34
C LEU A 52 36.26 -0.50 3.15
N THR A 53 37.29 -1.18 3.67
CA THR A 53 38.69 -0.77 3.51
C THR A 53 39.52 -1.92 2.95
N GLY A 54 39.79 -1.89 1.63
CA GLY A 54 40.86 -2.69 1.03
C GLY A 54 42.25 -2.14 1.42
N PRO A 55 43.35 -2.90 1.24
CA PRO A 55 44.70 -2.52 1.68
C PRO A 55 45.35 -1.34 0.94
N SER A 56 44.61 -0.59 0.13
CA SER A 56 45.16 0.48 -0.69
C SER A 56 44.13 1.60 -0.82
N GLY A 57 44.42 2.74 -0.18
CA GLY A 57 43.59 3.94 -0.17
C GLY A 57 43.43 4.61 -1.54
N SER A 58 42.71 3.96 -2.46
CA SER A 58 42.19 4.57 -3.68
C SER A 58 40.72 4.94 -3.49
N THR A 59 40.43 6.23 -3.49
CA THR A 59 39.09 6.82 -3.33
C THR A 59 38.21 6.75 -4.60
N SER A 60 38.52 5.88 -5.58
CA SER A 60 37.83 5.84 -6.87
C SER A 60 36.62 4.89 -6.94
N GLU A 61 36.53 3.89 -6.07
CA GLU A 61 35.41 2.95 -6.05
C GLU A 61 34.41 3.31 -4.94
N LYS A 62 33.34 4.04 -5.31
CA LYS A 62 32.27 4.46 -4.40
C LYS A 62 31.23 3.37 -4.11
N TYR A 63 31.47 2.13 -4.52
CA TYR A 63 30.46 1.10 -4.68
C TYR A 63 31.04 -0.32 -4.44
N ILE A 64 30.37 -1.14 -3.63
CA ILE A 64 30.65 -2.59 -3.54
C ILE A 64 29.73 -3.33 -4.51
N HIS A 65 30.31 -4.07 -5.46
CA HIS A 65 29.57 -5.00 -6.32
C HIS A 65 29.20 -6.27 -5.53
N ILE A 66 27.91 -6.48 -5.34
CA ILE A 66 27.38 -7.64 -4.61
C ILE A 66 26.59 -8.50 -5.60
N LYS A 67 26.89 -9.81 -5.65
CA LYS A 67 26.04 -10.83 -6.28
C LYS A 67 25.88 -11.97 -5.27
N PHE A 68 24.65 -12.29 -4.88
CA PHE A 68 24.34 -13.48 -4.09
C PHE A 68 23.11 -14.15 -4.70
N THR A 69 23.05 -15.47 -4.55
CA THR A 69 21.93 -16.30 -5.00
C THR A 69 21.24 -16.82 -3.75
N LEU A 70 19.94 -16.55 -3.59
CA LEU A 70 19.14 -17.09 -2.49
C LEU A 70 18.74 -18.53 -2.80
N ASP A 71 18.79 -19.41 -1.81
CA ASP A 71 18.39 -20.81 -1.95
C ASP A 71 16.90 -20.90 -2.36
N PRO A 72 16.58 -21.46 -3.55
CA PRO A 72 15.21 -21.61 -4.03
C PRO A 72 14.31 -22.43 -3.11
N SER A 73 14.90 -23.33 -2.30
CA SER A 73 14.16 -24.14 -1.33
C SER A 73 13.51 -23.30 -0.23
N GLN A 74 14.03 -22.08 0.00
CA GLN A 74 13.62 -21.23 1.13
C GLN A 74 12.46 -20.28 0.81
N PHE A 75 12.26 -19.86 -0.44
CA PHE A 75 11.45 -18.67 -0.75
C PHE A 75 10.41 -18.80 -1.87
N GLY A 76 10.14 -20.00 -2.39
CA GLY A 76 9.21 -20.15 -3.53
C GLY A 76 9.64 -19.32 -4.76
N PRO A 77 8.78 -19.14 -5.77
CA PRO A 77 9.13 -18.37 -6.96
C PRO A 77 9.15 -16.86 -6.72
N ILE A 78 10.31 -16.26 -6.94
CA ILE A 78 10.58 -14.82 -6.88
C ILE A 78 11.44 -14.44 -8.09
N THR A 79 11.13 -13.35 -8.78
CA THR A 79 11.84 -12.93 -9.99
C THR A 79 12.35 -11.48 -9.85
N TYR A 80 13.61 -11.24 -10.19
CA TYR A 80 14.17 -9.91 -10.43
C TYR A 80 15.06 -9.94 -11.67
N GLY A 81 14.63 -9.25 -12.74
CA GLY A 81 15.27 -9.30 -14.06
C GLY A 81 14.47 -10.14 -15.09
N SER A 82 14.78 -9.96 -16.38
CA SER A 82 14.12 -10.66 -17.49
C SER A 82 14.61 -12.12 -17.57
N GLY A 83 14.05 -13.00 -16.76
CA GLY A 83 14.31 -14.44 -16.82
C GLY A 83 13.51 -15.13 -15.74
N GLY A 84 12.50 -15.90 -16.12
CA GLY A 84 11.53 -16.53 -15.22
C GLY A 84 12.09 -17.67 -14.35
N THR A 85 13.16 -17.43 -13.59
CA THR A 85 13.71 -18.35 -12.59
C THR A 85 13.54 -17.79 -11.18
N ASN A 86 13.52 -18.68 -10.17
CA ASN A 86 13.46 -18.35 -8.73
C ASN A 86 14.79 -17.78 -8.22
N GLU A 87 15.40 -16.91 -9.01
CA GLU A 87 16.74 -16.36 -8.78
C GLU A 87 16.62 -14.86 -8.53
N ILE A 88 17.01 -14.44 -7.33
CA ILE A 88 17.12 -13.02 -7.00
C ILE A 88 18.56 -12.61 -7.30
N THR A 89 18.78 -11.98 -8.44
CA THR A 89 20.06 -11.32 -8.73
C THR A 89 20.00 -9.88 -8.26
N VAL A 90 20.65 -9.57 -7.14
CA VAL A 90 20.99 -8.18 -6.80
C VAL A 90 22.34 -7.86 -7.43
N SER A 91 22.42 -6.73 -8.12
CA SER A 91 23.65 -6.19 -8.70
C SER A 91 23.64 -4.67 -8.57
N GLY A 92 24.82 -4.06 -8.41
CA GLY A 92 24.96 -2.63 -8.19
C GLY A 92 25.92 -2.33 -7.06
N GLY A 93 25.90 -1.08 -6.58
CA GLY A 93 26.81 -0.57 -5.57
C GLY A 93 26.09 0.07 -4.39
N ILE A 94 26.53 -0.20 -3.16
CA ILE A 94 26.13 0.56 -1.97
C ILE A 94 27.15 1.67 -1.73
N ARG A 95 26.68 2.90 -1.46
CA ARG A 95 27.58 4.01 -1.12
C ARG A 95 28.27 3.77 0.22
N LEU A 96 29.53 4.18 0.35
CA LEU A 96 30.31 4.03 1.59
C LEU A 96 29.68 4.73 2.81
N ASP A 97 28.88 5.77 2.61
CA ASP A 97 28.14 6.49 3.66
C ASP A 97 26.73 5.94 3.91
N GLN A 98 26.32 4.91 3.18
CA GLN A 98 25.02 4.27 3.30
C GLN A 98 25.13 2.98 4.12
N ALA A 99 24.86 3.08 5.43
CA ALA A 99 24.92 1.93 6.34
C ALA A 99 23.92 0.81 5.99
N ARG A 100 22.82 1.13 5.28
CA ARG A 100 21.74 0.19 4.91
C ARG A 100 21.15 0.49 3.54
N ALA A 101 20.98 -0.55 2.73
CA ALA A 101 20.17 -0.52 1.52
C ALA A 101 18.99 -1.49 1.67
N ARG A 102 17.78 -1.00 1.36
CA ARG A 102 16.53 -1.75 1.48
C ARG A 102 15.95 -2.00 0.10
N TYR A 103 15.64 -3.26 -0.19
CA TYR A 103 15.01 -3.66 -1.44
C TYR A 103 13.74 -4.42 -1.16
N PHE A 104 12.75 -4.19 -2.01
CA PHE A 104 11.42 -4.74 -1.89
C PHE A 104 11.14 -5.59 -3.13
N LEU A 105 10.82 -6.88 -2.93
CA LEU A 105 10.60 -7.82 -4.02
C LEU A 105 9.15 -8.29 -4.07
N ASN A 106 8.67 -8.50 -5.30
CA ASN A 106 7.36 -9.09 -5.57
C ASN A 106 7.48 -10.61 -5.64
N ILE A 107 6.59 -11.31 -4.96
CA ILE A 107 6.44 -12.76 -5.08
C ILE A 107 5.61 -13.04 -6.33
N THR A 108 6.10 -13.90 -7.23
CA THR A 108 5.48 -14.10 -8.55
C THR A 108 4.41 -15.19 -8.55
N ASP A 109 4.52 -16.21 -7.70
CA ASP A 109 3.41 -17.09 -7.35
C ASP A 109 3.17 -17.08 -5.83
N PRO A 110 2.33 -16.16 -5.33
CA PRO A 110 1.96 -16.10 -3.92
C PRO A 110 1.32 -17.38 -3.39
N THR A 111 0.64 -18.16 -4.25
CA THR A 111 0.00 -19.42 -3.84
C THR A 111 1.06 -20.47 -3.56
N GLN A 112 1.99 -20.66 -4.49
CA GLN A 112 3.08 -21.62 -4.31
C GLN A 112 3.98 -21.27 -3.13
N TYR A 113 4.28 -19.96 -2.97
CA TYR A 113 5.04 -19.45 -1.83
C TYR A 113 4.41 -19.85 -0.50
N THR A 114 3.10 -19.64 -0.38
CA THR A 114 2.34 -19.94 0.82
C THR A 114 2.36 -21.42 1.14
N LEU A 115 2.00 -22.26 0.16
CA LEU A 115 1.90 -23.71 0.38
C LEU A 115 3.26 -24.30 0.76
N SER A 116 4.34 -23.82 0.14
CA SER A 116 5.72 -24.19 0.48
C SER A 116 6.11 -23.75 1.89
N THR A 117 5.65 -22.57 2.30
CA THR A 117 5.90 -22.03 3.66
C THR A 117 5.15 -22.84 4.71
N LEU A 118 3.87 -23.14 4.47
CA LEU A 118 3.08 -23.98 5.37
C LEU A 118 3.68 -25.38 5.51
N LYS A 119 4.10 -26.01 4.39
CA LYS A 119 4.79 -27.31 4.41
C LYS A 119 5.98 -27.32 5.37
N LYS A 120 6.78 -26.25 5.41
CA LYS A 120 7.91 -26.12 6.34
C LYS A 120 7.48 -25.99 7.79
N TYR A 121 6.47 -25.16 8.07
CA TYR A 121 5.96 -24.99 9.43
C TYR A 121 5.35 -26.29 9.97
N LEU A 122 4.64 -27.05 9.13
CA LEU A 122 4.18 -28.40 9.46
C LEU A 122 5.36 -29.31 9.85
N GLY A 123 6.44 -29.29 9.08
CA GLY A 123 7.66 -30.04 9.39
C GLY A 123 8.28 -29.64 10.74
N HIS A 124 8.33 -28.35 11.08
CA HIS A 124 8.87 -27.88 12.37
C HIS A 124 8.05 -28.35 13.59
N VAL A 125 6.76 -28.61 13.41
CA VAL A 125 5.90 -29.15 14.47
C VAL A 125 5.76 -30.68 14.40
N GLY A 126 6.58 -31.35 13.58
CA GLY A 126 6.63 -32.80 13.46
C GLY A 126 5.57 -33.42 12.54
N ILE A 127 4.86 -32.61 11.75
CA ILE A 127 3.90 -33.10 10.75
C ILE A 127 4.63 -33.30 9.41
N GLU A 128 4.79 -34.56 9.00
CA GLU A 128 5.44 -34.90 7.75
C GLU A 128 4.47 -34.81 6.57
N PHE A 129 4.82 -34.00 5.56
CA PHE A 129 4.06 -33.88 4.31
C PHE A 129 4.78 -34.64 3.19
N GLN A 130 4.24 -35.81 2.82
CA GLN A 130 4.82 -36.74 1.83
C GLN A 130 4.22 -36.57 0.42
N GLY A 131 3.22 -35.70 0.24
CA GLY A 131 2.57 -35.45 -1.04
C GLY A 131 3.23 -34.35 -1.88
N GLU A 132 2.61 -34.06 -3.02
CA GLU A 132 2.94 -32.92 -3.89
C GLU A 132 1.96 -31.76 -3.67
N ILE A 133 2.42 -30.54 -3.96
CA ILE A 133 1.60 -29.33 -3.88
C ILE A 133 0.93 -29.10 -5.24
N GLU A 134 -0.41 -29.05 -5.26
CA GLU A 134 -1.18 -28.79 -6.48
C GLU A 134 -2.32 -27.77 -6.25
N LYS A 135 -2.75 -27.11 -7.33
CA LYS A 135 -3.95 -26.25 -7.34
C LYS A 135 -5.14 -27.09 -7.78
N ALA A 136 -6.15 -27.23 -6.93
CA ALA A 136 -7.35 -28.02 -7.21
C ALA A 136 -8.61 -27.37 -6.62
N VAL A 137 -9.78 -27.79 -7.10
CA VAL A 137 -11.07 -27.46 -6.47
C VAL A 137 -11.22 -28.30 -5.21
N VAL A 138 -11.64 -27.68 -4.11
CA VAL A 138 -11.89 -28.39 -2.85
C VAL A 138 -13.14 -29.27 -3.02
N PRO A 139 -13.06 -30.59 -2.76
CA PRO A 139 -14.22 -31.47 -2.82
C PRO A 139 -15.24 -31.14 -1.73
N GLU A 140 -16.52 -31.35 -2.02
CA GLU A 140 -17.61 -31.18 -1.04
C GLU A 140 -17.48 -32.12 0.17
N THR A 141 -16.73 -33.21 0.04
CA THR A 141 -16.45 -34.17 1.11
C THR A 141 -15.29 -33.76 2.02
N ALA A 142 -14.65 -32.61 1.76
CA ALA A 142 -13.57 -32.12 2.58
C ALA A 142 -14.06 -31.80 4.00
N ILE A 143 -13.26 -32.15 5.00
CA ILE A 143 -13.51 -31.81 6.40
C ILE A 143 -12.66 -30.60 6.74
N GLU A 144 -13.29 -29.52 7.19
CA GLU A 144 -12.59 -28.35 7.71
C GLU A 144 -11.84 -28.71 8.99
N LEU A 145 -10.52 -28.52 8.99
CA LEU A 145 -9.67 -28.78 10.15
C LEU A 145 -9.39 -27.52 10.97
N LEU A 146 -9.25 -26.39 10.29
CA LEU A 146 -8.90 -25.10 10.89
C LEU A 146 -9.34 -23.97 9.98
N THR A 147 -9.88 -22.92 10.59
CA THR A 147 -10.12 -21.63 9.95
C THR A 147 -9.32 -20.55 10.66
N HIS A 148 -8.77 -19.63 9.88
CA HIS A 148 -8.11 -18.42 10.38
C HIS A 148 -8.83 -17.20 9.82
N GLU A 149 -9.37 -16.39 10.72
CA GLU A 149 -10.00 -15.12 10.37
C GLU A 149 -8.98 -14.00 10.43
N SER A 150 -9.05 -13.08 9.46
CA SER A 150 -8.20 -11.90 9.43
C SER A 150 -8.64 -10.86 10.45
N GLU A 151 -7.85 -9.80 10.59
CA GLU A 151 -8.31 -8.56 11.22
C GLU A 151 -9.60 -8.04 10.54
N PRO A 152 -10.45 -7.29 11.27
CA PRO A 152 -11.64 -6.67 10.72
C PRO A 152 -11.34 -5.76 9.52
N LEU A 153 -12.31 -5.66 8.61
CA LEU A 153 -12.20 -4.82 7.40
C LEU A 153 -11.83 -3.37 7.72
N THR A 154 -12.28 -2.82 8.85
CA THR A 154 -11.96 -1.45 9.29
C THR A 154 -10.45 -1.25 9.48
N LEU A 155 -9.74 -2.23 10.05
CA LEU A 155 -8.28 -2.18 10.20
C LEU A 155 -7.56 -2.35 8.86
N ALA A 156 -8.06 -3.24 7.99
CA ALA A 156 -7.54 -3.37 6.63
C ALA A 156 -7.69 -2.06 5.84
N LEU A 157 -8.82 -1.37 5.98
CA LEU A 157 -9.07 -0.06 5.35
C LEU A 157 -8.18 1.05 5.92
N GLN A 158 -7.90 1.05 7.23
CA GLN A 158 -6.92 1.97 7.81
C GLN A 158 -5.52 1.74 7.22
N GLY A 159 -5.08 0.48 7.15
CA GLY A 159 -3.81 0.10 6.50
C GLY A 159 -3.75 0.55 5.04
N LEU A 160 -4.81 0.27 4.28
CA LEU A 160 -4.95 0.68 2.88
C LEU A 160 -4.89 2.20 2.74
N ASN A 161 -5.69 2.96 3.48
CA ASN A 161 -5.86 4.38 3.23
C ASN A 161 -4.71 5.23 3.78
N LYS A 162 -4.21 4.92 4.98
CA LYS A 162 -3.10 5.67 5.60
C LYS A 162 -1.78 5.44 4.88
N PHE A 163 -1.53 4.21 4.40
CA PHE A 163 -0.26 3.83 3.78
C PHE A 163 -0.34 3.63 2.26
N SER A 164 -1.53 3.68 1.66
CA SER A 164 -1.77 3.49 0.23
C SER A 164 -1.35 2.10 -0.27
N ASN A 165 -1.82 1.04 0.39
CA ASN A 165 -1.49 -0.32 -0.02
C ASN A 165 -2.30 -0.76 -1.25
N ASN A 166 -1.60 -0.91 -2.37
CA ASN A 166 -2.21 -1.32 -3.65
C ASN A 166 -2.71 -2.77 -3.64
N PHE A 167 -1.94 -3.69 -3.04
CA PHE A 167 -2.32 -5.11 -2.99
C PHE A 167 -3.66 -5.30 -2.26
N VAL A 168 -3.81 -4.69 -1.08
CA VAL A 168 -5.04 -4.72 -0.29
C VAL A 168 -6.20 -4.10 -1.07
N ALA A 169 -5.96 -3.01 -1.80
CA ALA A 169 -7.00 -2.39 -2.63
C ALA A 169 -7.51 -3.35 -3.72
N GLU A 170 -6.62 -4.07 -4.40
CA GLU A 170 -7.02 -5.07 -5.40
C GLU A 170 -7.73 -6.28 -4.77
N GLN A 171 -7.30 -6.73 -3.59
CA GLN A 171 -7.99 -7.82 -2.89
C GLN A 171 -9.39 -7.40 -2.46
N ILE A 172 -9.55 -6.22 -1.83
CA ILE A 172 -10.86 -5.70 -1.43
C ILE A 172 -11.78 -5.55 -2.64
N LEU A 173 -11.28 -5.01 -3.76
CA LEU A 173 -12.06 -4.89 -4.99
C LEU A 173 -12.58 -6.25 -5.47
N LYS A 174 -11.72 -7.27 -5.48
CA LYS A 174 -12.11 -8.64 -5.88
C LYS A 174 -13.08 -9.27 -4.89
N THR A 175 -12.89 -9.05 -3.58
CA THR A 175 -13.80 -9.51 -2.54
C THR A 175 -15.17 -8.90 -2.69
N ILE A 176 -15.28 -7.58 -2.90
CA ILE A 176 -16.56 -6.92 -3.19
C ILE A 176 -17.25 -7.55 -4.41
N GLY A 177 -16.48 -7.83 -5.46
CA GLY A 177 -16.98 -8.53 -6.65
C GLY A 177 -17.46 -9.96 -6.38
N ALA A 178 -16.78 -10.69 -5.48
CA ALA A 178 -17.20 -12.03 -5.06
C ALA A 178 -18.49 -12.00 -4.23
N GLU A 179 -18.59 -11.07 -3.28
CA GLU A 179 -19.76 -10.90 -2.42
C GLU A 179 -20.99 -10.51 -3.24
N LYS A 180 -20.85 -9.61 -4.22
CA LYS A 180 -21.98 -9.11 -5.01
C LYS A 180 -22.37 -10.03 -6.17
N TYR A 181 -21.41 -10.68 -6.83
CA TYR A 181 -21.64 -11.46 -8.06
C TYR A 181 -21.15 -12.93 -7.98
N GLY A 182 -20.95 -13.44 -6.77
CA GLY A 182 -20.50 -14.81 -6.49
C GLY A 182 -19.01 -15.04 -6.72
N SER A 183 -18.49 -16.12 -6.14
CA SER A 183 -17.11 -16.57 -6.31
C SER A 183 -16.83 -17.15 -7.72
N PRO A 184 -15.58 -17.10 -8.22
CA PRO A 184 -14.43 -16.40 -7.63
C PRO A 184 -14.54 -14.88 -7.79
N GLY A 185 -13.89 -14.16 -6.88
CA GLY A 185 -13.72 -12.71 -6.96
C GLY A 185 -12.78 -12.31 -8.09
N THR A 186 -13.21 -11.40 -8.95
CA THR A 186 -12.40 -10.91 -10.08
C THR A 186 -12.41 -9.38 -10.11
N THR A 187 -11.36 -8.79 -10.70
CA THR A 187 -11.30 -7.34 -10.90
C THR A 187 -12.50 -6.85 -11.70
N LEU A 188 -12.93 -7.60 -12.72
CA LEU A 188 -14.11 -7.27 -13.53
C LEU A 188 -15.39 -7.18 -12.68
N LYS A 189 -15.64 -8.17 -11.80
CA LYS A 189 -16.79 -8.17 -10.88
C LYS A 189 -16.71 -7.01 -9.87
N GLY A 190 -15.52 -6.73 -9.35
CA GLY A 190 -15.31 -5.59 -8.46
C GLY A 190 -15.59 -4.25 -9.13
N LEU A 191 -15.05 -4.04 -10.34
CA LEU A 191 -15.29 -2.83 -11.13
C LEU A 191 -16.77 -2.68 -11.49
N LYS A 192 -17.47 -3.78 -11.79
CA LYS A 192 -18.91 -3.73 -12.03
C LYS A 192 -19.69 -3.22 -10.81
N THR A 193 -19.26 -3.56 -9.60
CA THR A 193 -19.86 -3.01 -8.37
C THR A 193 -19.63 -1.50 -8.26
N PHE A 194 -18.43 -1.04 -8.61
CA PHE A 194 -18.11 0.39 -8.63
C PHE A 194 -18.90 1.14 -9.70
N GLU A 195 -19.12 0.53 -10.88
CA GLU A 195 -19.96 1.10 -11.93
C GLU A 195 -21.41 1.25 -11.49
N ASP A 196 -21.98 0.22 -10.85
CA ASP A 196 -23.33 0.28 -10.29
C ASP A 196 -23.45 1.42 -9.27
N TYR A 197 -22.45 1.56 -8.38
CA TYR A 197 -22.42 2.64 -7.39
C TYR A 197 -22.32 4.04 -8.03
N LEU A 198 -21.51 4.20 -9.06
CA LEU A 198 -21.42 5.48 -9.78
C LEU A 198 -22.69 5.81 -10.56
N MET A 199 -23.37 4.79 -11.11
CA MET A 199 -24.69 4.96 -11.73
C MET A 199 -25.74 5.46 -10.73
N GLU A 200 -25.75 4.93 -9.50
CA GLU A 200 -26.62 5.41 -8.41
C GLU A 200 -26.34 6.88 -8.04
N LEU A 201 -25.08 7.32 -8.18
CA LEU A 201 -24.68 8.72 -8.01
C LEU A 201 -24.94 9.60 -9.25
N GLY A 202 -25.54 9.05 -10.31
CA GLY A 202 -25.88 9.79 -11.53
C GLY A 202 -24.73 9.93 -12.55
N TYR A 203 -23.68 9.11 -12.42
CA TYR A 203 -22.54 9.11 -13.35
C TYR A 203 -22.58 7.89 -14.27
N PRO A 204 -22.96 8.05 -15.55
CA PRO A 204 -22.90 6.97 -16.52
C PRO A 204 -21.44 6.58 -16.88
N PRO A 205 -21.20 5.34 -17.35
CA PRO A 205 -19.86 4.80 -17.58
C PRO A 205 -18.99 5.56 -18.60
N ASP A 206 -19.57 6.41 -19.44
CA ASP A 206 -18.84 7.24 -20.40
C ASP A 206 -18.16 8.47 -19.76
N GLN A 207 -18.48 8.80 -18.50
CA GLN A 207 -17.91 9.94 -17.78
C GLN A 207 -16.63 9.61 -16.99
N TYR A 208 -16.29 8.33 -16.85
CA TYR A 208 -15.11 7.88 -16.11
C TYR A 208 -14.49 6.65 -16.75
N LYS A 209 -13.29 6.29 -16.28
CA LYS A 209 -12.65 5.03 -16.62
C LYS A 209 -11.91 4.53 -15.40
N VAL A 210 -12.28 3.36 -14.88
CA VAL A 210 -11.56 2.74 -13.76
C VAL A 210 -11.24 1.30 -14.15
N LEU A 211 -9.96 0.93 -14.07
CA LEU A 211 -9.44 -0.37 -14.50
C LEU A 211 -8.89 -1.21 -13.35
N ASP A 212 -8.72 -0.62 -12.18
CA ASP A 212 -8.20 -1.29 -10.99
C ASP A 212 -8.65 -0.59 -9.71
N GLY A 213 -8.46 -1.24 -8.56
CA GLY A 213 -8.86 -0.71 -7.25
C GLY A 213 -7.80 0.18 -6.60
N SER A 214 -6.54 -0.03 -6.97
CA SER A 214 -5.39 0.65 -6.38
C SER A 214 -5.08 2.02 -6.98
N GLY A 215 -5.51 2.29 -8.21
CA GLY A 215 -5.14 3.51 -8.92
C GLY A 215 -3.80 3.41 -9.66
N LEU A 216 -3.18 2.23 -9.77
CA LEU A 216 -1.89 2.03 -10.45
C LEU A 216 -2.01 2.20 -11.97
N SER A 217 -3.15 1.85 -12.53
CA SER A 217 -3.43 2.00 -13.95
C SER A 217 -3.42 3.47 -14.35
N ARG A 218 -2.48 3.80 -15.23
CA ARG A 218 -2.37 5.13 -15.85
C ARG A 218 -3.56 5.49 -16.74
N GLN A 219 -4.46 4.54 -17.00
CA GLN A 219 -5.67 4.78 -17.77
C GLN A 219 -6.87 5.15 -16.90
N ASN A 220 -6.75 5.10 -15.57
CA ASN A 220 -7.81 5.52 -14.68
C ASN A 220 -8.11 7.03 -14.88
N ARG A 221 -9.40 7.38 -15.00
CA ARG A 221 -9.92 8.73 -15.19
C ARG A 221 -11.14 8.90 -14.30
N LEU A 222 -11.04 9.84 -13.36
CA LEU A 222 -12.13 10.34 -12.54
C LEU A 222 -12.02 11.86 -12.50
N SER A 223 -13.15 12.56 -12.50
CA SER A 223 -13.17 14.01 -12.29
C SER A 223 -13.09 14.33 -10.79
N PRO A 224 -12.59 15.51 -10.41
CA PRO A 224 -12.65 15.97 -9.03
C PRO A 224 -14.08 16.00 -8.48
N GLN A 225 -15.06 16.31 -9.33
CA GLN A 225 -16.48 16.37 -8.97
C GLN A 225 -17.01 15.01 -8.52
N ILE A 226 -16.74 13.93 -9.27
CA ILE A 226 -17.13 12.57 -8.88
C ILE A 226 -16.59 12.22 -7.49
N ILE A 227 -15.32 12.53 -7.22
CA ILE A 227 -14.71 12.26 -5.90
C ILE A 227 -15.38 13.08 -4.80
N VAL A 228 -15.67 14.36 -5.04
CA VAL A 228 -16.35 15.22 -4.07
C VAL A 228 -17.76 14.72 -3.78
N ASP A 229 -18.51 14.29 -4.79
CA ASP A 229 -19.87 13.80 -4.59
C ASP A 229 -19.90 12.44 -3.87
N ILE A 230 -18.93 11.54 -4.12
CA ILE A 230 -18.72 10.35 -3.30
C ILE A 230 -18.46 10.74 -1.84
N LEU A 231 -17.55 11.69 -1.58
CA LEU A 231 -17.24 12.14 -0.22
C LEU A 231 -18.47 12.77 0.45
N ARG A 232 -19.27 13.56 -0.27
CA ARG A 232 -20.50 14.15 0.26
C ARG A 232 -21.55 13.07 0.58
N TYR A 233 -21.70 12.07 -0.29
CA TYR A 233 -22.58 10.94 -0.05
C TYR A 233 -22.17 10.19 1.22
N VAL A 234 -20.90 9.78 1.31
CA VAL A 234 -20.35 9.09 2.48
C VAL A 234 -20.48 9.94 3.74
N LYS A 235 -20.29 11.26 3.67
CA LYS A 235 -20.42 12.17 4.83
C LYS A 235 -21.82 12.17 5.47
N ASN A 236 -22.85 11.85 4.69
CA ASN A 236 -24.24 11.83 5.14
C ASN A 236 -24.71 10.43 5.57
N ASP A 237 -23.92 9.39 5.34
CA ASP A 237 -24.18 8.03 5.81
C ASP A 237 -23.54 7.81 7.19
N LEU A 238 -24.34 7.84 8.25
CA LEU A 238 -23.85 7.65 9.62
C LEU A 238 -23.37 6.22 9.93
N GLY A 239 -23.76 5.22 9.12
CA GLY A 239 -23.30 3.84 9.26
C GLY A 239 -21.89 3.63 8.71
N VAL A 240 -21.45 4.48 7.77
CA VAL A 240 -20.15 4.34 7.07
C VAL A 240 -19.18 5.46 7.43
N TYR A 241 -19.67 6.70 7.62
CA TYR A 241 -18.82 7.87 7.75
C TYR A 241 -17.75 7.78 8.86
N PRO A 242 -18.06 7.37 10.10
CA PRO A 242 -17.08 7.35 11.19
C PRO A 242 -15.89 6.43 10.88
N GLU A 243 -16.15 5.25 10.31
CA GLU A 243 -15.11 4.30 9.93
C GLU A 243 -14.32 4.79 8.70
N PHE A 244 -15.01 5.33 7.70
CA PHE A 244 -14.35 5.87 6.52
C PHE A 244 -13.40 7.02 6.86
N VAL A 245 -13.84 7.98 7.66
CA VAL A 245 -13.03 9.16 8.00
C VAL A 245 -11.85 8.80 8.93
N SER A 246 -12.00 7.79 9.79
CA SER A 246 -10.92 7.29 10.65
C SER A 246 -9.81 6.59 9.85
N ALA A 247 -10.18 5.93 8.75
CA ALA A 247 -9.26 5.28 7.83
C ALA A 247 -8.39 6.25 7.03
N LEU A 248 -8.83 7.50 6.83
CA LEU A 248 -8.04 8.50 6.12
C LEU A 248 -6.81 8.95 6.93
N GLY A 249 -5.79 9.42 6.21
CA GLY A 249 -4.58 9.98 6.79
C GLY A 249 -4.86 11.31 7.48
N VAL A 250 -4.26 11.52 8.64
CA VAL A 250 -4.40 12.74 9.45
C VAL A 250 -3.23 13.65 9.12
N MET A 251 -3.51 14.77 8.45
CA MET A 251 -2.46 15.65 7.94
C MET A 251 -1.53 16.09 9.08
N GLY A 252 -0.22 15.87 8.91
CA GLY A 252 0.81 16.22 9.90
C GLY A 252 0.96 15.26 11.08
N VAL A 253 0.19 14.17 11.13
CA VAL A 253 0.17 13.25 12.28
C VAL A 253 0.53 11.81 11.89
N ASP A 254 -0.13 11.23 10.88
CA ASP A 254 0.04 9.80 10.55
C ASP A 254 0.07 9.49 9.04
N GLY A 255 0.32 8.21 8.73
CA GLY A 255 0.36 7.69 7.37
C GLY A 255 1.34 8.43 6.45
N ASN A 256 1.03 8.43 5.15
CA ASN A 256 1.81 9.10 4.11
C ASN A 256 1.82 10.64 4.21
N VAL A 257 1.05 11.21 5.13
CA VAL A 257 0.93 12.66 5.33
C VAL A 257 1.52 13.14 6.67
N LYS A 258 2.14 12.25 7.45
CA LYS A 258 2.80 12.57 8.73
C LYS A 258 3.80 13.73 8.65
N SER A 259 4.56 13.81 7.56
CA SER A 259 5.55 14.87 7.34
C SER A 259 4.98 16.13 6.68
N ARG A 260 3.76 16.07 6.13
CA ARG A 260 3.10 17.20 5.45
C ARG A 260 2.43 18.09 6.49
N MET A 261 2.73 19.39 6.46
CA MET A 261 2.19 20.36 7.43
C MET A 261 2.43 19.98 8.91
N ARG A 262 3.53 19.26 9.19
CA ARG A 262 3.92 18.90 10.56
C ARG A 262 4.17 20.17 11.38
N GLY A 263 3.60 20.24 12.58
CA GLY A 263 3.71 21.40 13.48
C GLY A 263 2.73 22.53 13.18
N VAL A 264 1.94 22.44 12.10
CA VAL A 264 0.84 23.39 11.87
C VAL A 264 -0.32 23.04 12.79
N LYS A 265 -0.69 23.94 13.71
CA LYS A 265 -1.71 23.66 14.76
C LYS A 265 -3.04 23.14 14.22
N SER A 266 -3.49 23.63 13.06
CA SER A 266 -4.78 23.27 12.46
C SER A 266 -4.75 22.05 11.54
N SER A 267 -3.57 21.49 11.21
CA SER A 267 -3.46 20.46 10.16
C SER A 267 -4.21 19.17 10.50
N ALA A 268 -4.24 18.77 11.78
CA ALA A 268 -4.96 17.56 12.21
C ALA A 268 -6.48 17.60 11.97
N ARG A 269 -7.05 18.77 11.61
CA ARG A 269 -8.44 18.91 11.16
C ARG A 269 -8.67 18.49 9.72
N ALA A 270 -7.63 18.08 8.99
CA ALA A 270 -7.73 17.53 7.64
C ALA A 270 -7.52 16.00 7.64
N ARG A 271 -8.45 15.29 6.98
CA ARG A 271 -8.48 13.84 6.80
C ARG A 271 -8.39 13.54 5.32
N VAL A 272 -7.30 12.92 4.88
CA VAL A 272 -6.93 12.92 3.45
C VAL A 272 -6.44 11.56 2.96
N LYS A 273 -6.67 11.31 1.67
CA LYS A 273 -6.01 10.26 0.89
C LYS A 273 -5.07 10.90 -0.12
N THR A 274 -3.85 10.35 -0.22
CA THR A 274 -2.86 10.77 -1.22
C THR A 274 -2.88 9.86 -2.44
N GLY A 275 -2.54 10.41 -3.60
CA GLY A 275 -2.16 9.67 -4.81
C GLY A 275 -0.88 10.25 -5.41
N THR A 276 0.05 9.40 -5.83
CA THR A 276 1.29 9.86 -6.49
C THR A 276 1.77 8.79 -7.48
N LEU A 277 1.93 9.17 -8.74
CA LEU A 277 2.59 8.41 -9.79
C LEU A 277 3.56 9.34 -10.53
N ASN A 278 4.37 8.82 -11.46
CA ASN A 278 5.18 9.72 -12.29
C ASN A 278 4.28 10.72 -13.02
N PHE A 279 4.58 12.01 -12.84
CA PHE A 279 3.89 13.16 -13.41
C PHE A 279 2.45 13.39 -12.91
N VAL A 280 2.03 12.71 -11.83
CA VAL A 280 0.68 12.82 -11.25
C VAL A 280 0.75 12.95 -9.74
N SER A 281 -0.01 13.88 -9.18
CA SER A 281 -0.18 14.05 -7.73
C SER A 281 -1.63 14.39 -7.41
N ALA A 282 -2.21 13.69 -6.45
CA ALA A 282 -3.58 13.87 -6.01
C ALA A 282 -3.67 13.95 -4.48
N LEU A 283 -4.63 14.75 -4.00
CA LEU A 283 -4.99 14.85 -2.59
C LEU A 283 -6.50 15.11 -2.50
N SER A 284 -7.22 14.25 -1.80
CA SER A 284 -8.67 14.36 -1.64
C SER A 284 -9.08 13.95 -0.23
N GLY A 285 -10.23 14.43 0.25
CA GLY A 285 -10.74 14.09 1.57
C GLY A 285 -11.57 15.21 2.18
N TYR A 286 -11.46 15.39 3.50
CA TYR A 286 -12.17 16.41 4.24
C TYR A 286 -11.20 17.36 4.95
N PHE A 287 -11.63 18.60 5.17
CA PHE A 287 -11.03 19.49 6.17
C PHE A 287 -12.11 20.26 6.92
N GLN A 288 -11.83 20.63 8.16
CA GLN A 288 -12.66 21.54 8.92
C GLN A 288 -12.06 22.95 8.93
N SER A 289 -12.84 23.94 8.50
CA SER A 289 -12.48 25.36 8.46
C SER A 289 -12.30 25.96 9.86
N ARG A 290 -11.95 27.25 9.94
CA ARG A 290 -11.76 27.94 11.21
C ARG A 290 -13.07 28.10 11.99
N ASP A 291 -14.18 28.32 11.30
CA ASP A 291 -15.53 28.47 11.87
C ASP A 291 -16.25 27.12 12.10
N GLY A 292 -15.61 25.99 11.79
CA GLY A 292 -16.08 24.66 12.17
C GLY A 292 -16.84 23.91 11.07
N GLU A 293 -17.06 24.53 9.91
CA GLU A 293 -17.68 23.87 8.75
C GLU A 293 -16.74 22.81 8.15
N THR A 294 -17.31 21.67 7.73
CA THR A 294 -16.57 20.58 7.10
C THR A 294 -16.73 20.64 5.59
N PHE A 295 -15.59 20.71 4.88
CA PHE A 295 -15.54 20.72 3.43
C PHE A 295 -15.03 19.38 2.90
N ALA A 296 -15.71 18.83 1.91
CA ALA A 296 -15.18 17.77 1.05
C ALA A 296 -14.39 18.42 -0.10
N PHE A 297 -13.24 17.86 -0.46
CA PHE A 297 -12.39 18.42 -1.51
C PHE A 297 -11.70 17.33 -2.33
N SER A 298 -11.29 17.71 -3.55
CA SER A 298 -10.44 16.88 -4.39
C SER A 298 -9.51 17.74 -5.26
N ILE A 299 -8.21 17.49 -5.17
CA ILE A 299 -7.17 18.16 -5.95
C ILE A 299 -6.47 17.10 -6.81
N LEU A 300 -6.73 17.10 -8.11
CA LEU A 300 -6.11 16.20 -9.07
C LEU A 300 -5.16 16.97 -9.99
N MET A 301 -3.87 16.66 -9.96
CA MET A 301 -2.86 17.35 -10.76
C MET A 301 -2.12 16.37 -11.65
N ASN A 302 -2.29 16.52 -12.97
CA ASN A 302 -1.73 15.66 -14.02
C ASN A 302 -0.66 16.38 -14.83
N SER A 303 0.11 15.63 -15.62
CA SER A 303 1.10 16.15 -16.58
C SER A 303 2.13 17.09 -15.92
N LEU A 304 2.51 16.77 -14.68
CA LEU A 304 3.39 17.59 -13.87
C LEU A 304 4.81 17.63 -14.45
N LYS A 305 5.32 18.82 -14.73
CA LYS A 305 6.69 19.05 -15.23
C LYS A 305 7.70 19.41 -14.14
N CYS A 306 7.28 19.40 -12.88
CA CYS A 306 8.12 19.76 -11.74
C CYS A 306 8.14 18.65 -10.68
N SER A 307 9.01 18.79 -9.69
CA SER A 307 9.18 17.76 -8.66
C SER A 307 7.91 17.56 -7.83
N ASN A 308 7.65 16.31 -7.44
CA ASN A 308 6.54 15.94 -6.57
C ASN A 308 6.53 16.75 -5.26
N GLY A 309 7.70 17.11 -4.73
CA GLY A 309 7.79 17.95 -3.53
C GLY A 309 7.21 19.35 -3.71
N ARG A 310 7.41 19.98 -4.88
CA ARG A 310 6.81 21.30 -5.17
C ARG A 310 5.29 21.22 -5.24
N ILE A 311 4.77 20.19 -5.89
CA ILE A 311 3.32 20.00 -6.06
C ILE A 311 2.64 19.65 -4.74
N LYS A 312 3.25 18.80 -3.91
CA LYS A 312 2.76 18.52 -2.56
C LYS A 312 2.68 19.80 -1.71
N ARG A 313 3.67 20.70 -1.79
CA ARG A 313 3.60 22.00 -1.10
C ARG A 313 2.44 22.88 -1.58
N LEU A 314 2.15 22.89 -2.87
CA LEU A 314 1.01 23.66 -3.39
C LEU A 314 -0.32 23.08 -2.89
N GLN A 315 -0.47 21.76 -2.90
CA GLN A 315 -1.62 21.11 -2.28
C GLN A 315 -1.73 21.47 -0.79
N ASP A 316 -0.62 21.43 -0.04
CA ASP A 316 -0.59 21.79 1.39
C ASP A 316 -1.00 23.25 1.62
N GLN A 317 -0.62 24.17 0.73
CA GLN A 317 -1.03 25.58 0.79
C GLN A 317 -2.54 25.71 0.61
N ILE A 318 -3.14 25.05 -0.39
CA ILE A 318 -4.60 25.07 -0.61
C ILE A 318 -5.34 24.57 0.64
N ILE A 319 -4.88 23.46 1.24
CA ILE A 319 -5.48 22.94 2.47
C ILE A 319 -5.29 23.90 3.64
N ARG A 320 -4.13 24.54 3.77
CA ARG A 320 -3.89 25.53 4.81
C ARG A 320 -4.84 26.72 4.71
N GLU A 321 -5.09 27.22 3.50
CA GLU A 321 -6.07 28.28 3.29
C GLU A 321 -7.49 27.82 3.66
N GLY A 322 -7.90 26.62 3.23
CA GLY A 322 -9.19 26.03 3.62
C GLY A 322 -9.35 25.86 5.13
N LEU A 323 -8.30 25.42 5.84
CA LEU A 323 -8.30 25.31 7.30
C LEU A 323 -8.45 26.68 8.00
N ASN A 324 -7.98 27.76 7.38
CA ASN A 324 -8.07 29.11 7.92
C ASN A 324 -9.34 29.86 7.46
N PHE A 325 -10.07 29.29 6.51
CA PHE A 325 -11.29 29.86 5.97
C PHE A 325 -12.31 30.12 7.08
N GLN A 326 -12.98 31.25 6.98
CA GLN A 326 -14.07 31.68 7.84
C GLN A 326 -15.05 32.46 6.98
N HIS A 327 -16.35 32.26 7.17
CA HIS A 327 -17.34 33.11 6.55
C HIS A 327 -17.16 34.56 7.02
N ILE A 328 -17.23 35.50 6.08
CA ILE A 328 -17.41 36.91 6.43
C ILE A 328 -18.93 37.10 6.57
N PRO A 329 -19.46 37.39 7.77
CA PRO A 329 -20.89 37.62 7.94
C PRO A 329 -21.36 38.74 7.02
N THR A 330 -22.44 38.51 6.29
CA THR A 330 -23.07 39.50 5.41
C THR A 330 -23.38 40.77 6.22
N GLY A 331 -22.79 41.91 5.85
CA GLY A 331 -22.92 43.19 6.57
C GLY A 331 -21.69 43.61 7.38
N SER A 332 -20.62 42.81 7.41
CA SER A 332 -19.35 43.19 8.04
C SER A 332 -18.61 44.23 7.20
N VAL A 333 -18.37 45.43 7.75
CA VAL A 333 -17.46 46.41 7.14
C VAL A 333 -16.03 45.92 7.35
N ILE A 334 -15.31 45.66 6.25
CA ILE A 334 -13.87 45.42 6.32
C ILE A 334 -13.21 46.75 6.66
N SER A 335 -12.94 46.99 7.95
CA SER A 335 -12.06 48.08 8.38
C SER A 335 -10.64 47.68 8.03
N GLY A 336 -10.22 47.95 6.79
CA GLY A 336 -8.83 47.79 6.38
C GLY A 336 -7.97 48.78 7.17
N GLU A 337 -7.23 48.29 8.16
CA GLU A 337 -6.06 49.00 8.66
C GLU A 337 -5.05 49.09 7.51
N ARG A 338 -5.06 50.22 6.81
CA ARG A 338 -3.88 50.68 6.08
C ARG A 338 -2.82 50.97 7.12
N GLY A 339 -1.93 50.01 7.35
CA GLY A 339 -0.70 50.23 8.09
C GLY A 339 0.04 51.41 7.47
N ASN A 340 0.22 52.45 8.27
CA ASN A 340 1.03 53.61 7.91
C ASN A 340 2.50 53.17 7.85
N PRO A 341 3.26 53.50 6.79
CA PRO A 341 4.68 53.23 6.78
C PRO A 341 5.38 54.25 7.70
N SER A 342 6.12 53.75 8.69
CA SER A 342 7.12 54.51 9.44
C SER A 342 8.43 53.74 9.44
#